data_AF-X0V408-F1
#
_entry.id   AF-X0V408-F1
#
_cell.length_a   1.000
_cell.length_b   1.000
_cell.length_c   1.000
_cell.angle_alpha   90.00
_cell.angle_beta   90.00
_cell.angle_gamma   90.00
#
_symmetry.space_group_name_H-M   'P 1'
#
loop_
_entity.id
_entity.type
_entity.pdbx_description
1 polymer ?
#
loop_
_entity_poly.entity_id
_entity_poly.type
_entity_poly.pdbx_seq_one_letter_code
_entity_poly.pdbx_strand_id
1 'polypeptide(L)'
;RHWCETLEDGNPLYMDGDYARSRGFRNVVAPPGSFMTAFAMPFRWPWPPGGREPAPHIHYDIKEALDLPVGIINKIDVEMGVPLQVGDRLSVSQRLVSVSPPKKTRVGEGHFWTMDRIYRNQHGELVARERMSAFGYGREQGTQQAAAASAGGWSPAVEEMIQGEKTGYQPQEFRQRLWEDVEEGEELPELVMPITLTRCVYLASATRDFSPQHSNRDYAQERSKTKDVFVNTPFNIGMVARFMT
;
A
#
# COMPACT_ATOMS: atom_id res chain seq x y z
N ARG A 1 -6.75 7.58 11.42
CA ARG A 1 -5.76 7.75 12.51
C ARG A 1 -4.77 6.59 12.58
N HIS A 2 -5.17 5.30 12.67
CA HIS A 2 -4.20 4.17 12.64
C HIS A 2 -3.22 4.19 11.45
N TRP A 3 -3.68 4.60 10.26
CA TRP A 3 -2.83 4.80 9.09
C TRP A 3 -1.68 5.78 9.36
N CYS A 4 -2.01 6.98 9.87
CA CYS A 4 -1.04 8.02 10.21
C CYS A 4 -0.04 7.53 11.26
N GLU A 5 -0.53 6.83 12.29
CA GLU A 5 0.32 6.31 13.35
C GLU A 5 1.33 5.27 12.85
N THR A 6 0.91 4.37 11.95
CA THR A 6 1.80 3.37 11.33
C THR A 6 2.92 4.01 10.52
N LEU A 7 2.63 5.14 9.88
CA LEU A 7 3.57 5.89 9.06
C LEU A 7 4.29 6.98 9.84
N GLU A 8 3.98 7.19 11.13
CA GLU A 8 4.45 8.32 11.94
C GLU A 8 4.21 9.67 11.23
N ASP A 9 3.06 9.78 10.57
CA ASP A 9 2.64 10.94 9.80
C ASP A 9 1.80 11.88 10.68
N GLY A 10 2.43 12.97 11.11
CA GLY A 10 1.85 13.98 11.98
C GLY A 10 1.12 15.11 11.25
N ASN A 11 0.89 15.02 9.93
CA ASN A 11 0.28 16.11 9.19
C ASN A 11 -1.12 16.45 9.75
N PRO A 12 -1.35 17.69 10.22
CA PRO A 12 -2.57 18.09 10.91
C PRO A 12 -3.81 18.01 10.03
N LEU A 13 -3.69 18.05 8.69
CA LEU A 13 -4.82 17.80 7.78
C LEU A 13 -5.48 16.43 8.00
N TYR A 14 -4.72 15.45 8.50
CA TYR A 14 -5.18 14.06 8.68
C TYR A 14 -5.63 13.77 10.11
N MET A 15 -5.40 14.69 11.05
CA MET A 15 -5.54 14.44 12.48
C MET A 15 -6.45 15.46 13.19
N ASP A 16 -6.41 16.71 12.75
CA ASP A 16 -7.08 17.87 13.36
C ASP A 16 -8.15 18.45 12.43
N GLY A 17 -9.40 18.39 12.87
CA GLY A 17 -10.53 18.91 12.10
C GLY A 17 -10.60 20.44 12.06
N ASP A 18 -10.15 21.14 13.09
CA ASP A 18 -10.13 22.61 13.11
C ASP A 18 -9.03 23.13 12.19
N TYR A 19 -7.85 22.51 12.23
CA TYR A 19 -6.80 22.82 11.26
C TYR A 19 -7.29 22.55 9.84
N ALA A 20 -7.84 21.37 9.54
CA ALA A 20 -8.36 21.06 8.20
C ALA A 20 -9.41 22.09 7.72
N ARG A 21 -10.34 22.50 8.60
CA ARG A 21 -11.32 23.56 8.31
C ARG A 21 -10.65 24.91 8.04
N SER A 22 -9.63 25.28 8.80
CA SER A 22 -8.87 26.52 8.57
C SER A 22 -8.18 26.54 7.18
N ARG A 23 -7.91 25.36 6.61
CA ARG A 23 -7.32 25.19 5.27
C ARG A 23 -8.36 25.07 4.15
N GLY A 24 -9.64 25.25 4.45
CA GLY A 24 -10.73 25.21 3.47
C GLY A 24 -11.33 23.83 3.23
N PHE A 25 -10.94 22.81 3.98
CA PHE A 25 -11.58 21.50 3.93
C PHE A 25 -12.86 21.47 4.78
N ARG A 26 -13.82 20.63 4.42
CA ARG A 26 -15.03 20.38 5.20
C ARG A 26 -14.69 19.68 6.52
N ASN A 27 -13.74 18.75 6.49
CA ASN A 27 -13.30 18.00 7.66
C ASN A 27 -11.89 17.41 7.44
N VAL A 28 -11.41 16.65 8.41
CA VAL A 28 -10.18 15.85 8.33
C VAL A 28 -10.10 15.12 6.98
N VAL A 29 -8.96 15.29 6.32
CA VAL A 29 -8.63 14.70 5.02
C VAL A 29 -8.08 13.28 5.23
N ALA A 30 -8.42 12.36 4.34
CA ALA A 30 -7.81 11.05 4.28
C ALA A 30 -6.35 11.17 3.81
N PRO A 31 -5.38 10.55 4.52
CA PRO A 31 -3.99 10.50 4.06
C PRO A 31 -3.87 9.91 2.64
N PRO A 32 -3.02 10.44 1.76
CA PRO A 32 -2.82 9.86 0.44
C PRO A 32 -2.38 8.38 0.54
N GLY A 33 -2.84 7.56 -0.42
CA GLY A 33 -2.62 6.11 -0.42
C GLY A 33 -3.60 5.28 0.43
N SER A 34 -4.22 5.86 1.46
CA SER A 34 -5.18 5.14 2.31
C SER A 34 -6.45 4.68 1.56
N PHE A 35 -6.78 5.34 0.45
CA PHE A 35 -7.88 4.97 -0.43
C PHE A 35 -7.74 3.56 -1.02
N MET A 36 -6.51 3.07 -1.23
CA MET A 36 -6.26 1.82 -1.99
C MET A 36 -6.82 0.58 -1.29
N THR A 37 -6.70 0.54 0.03
CA THR A 37 -7.04 -0.66 0.82
C THR A 37 -7.87 -0.31 2.05
N ALA A 38 -7.44 0.68 2.85
CA ALA A 38 -8.10 1.01 4.11
C ALA A 38 -9.58 1.41 3.92
N PHE A 39 -9.91 2.07 2.81
CA PHE A 39 -11.30 2.52 2.52
C PHE A 39 -11.97 1.79 1.36
N ALA A 40 -11.22 1.03 0.58
CA ALA A 40 -11.73 0.33 -0.60
C ALA A 40 -11.96 -1.17 -0.39
N MET A 41 -11.33 -1.78 0.62
CA MET A 41 -11.56 -3.18 0.91
C MET A 41 -12.86 -3.39 1.69
N PRO A 42 -13.71 -4.37 1.29
CA PRO A 42 -14.91 -4.68 2.03
C PRO A 42 -14.59 -5.19 3.44
N PHE A 43 -15.60 -5.23 4.30
CA PHE A 43 -15.44 -5.84 5.61
C PHE A 43 -15.15 -7.34 5.47
N ARG A 44 -14.16 -7.82 6.23
CA ARG A 44 -13.85 -9.26 6.32
C ARG A 44 -14.97 -10.02 6.99
N TRP A 45 -15.54 -9.43 8.04
CA TRP A 45 -16.80 -9.86 8.61
C TRP A 45 -17.94 -9.22 7.81
N PRO A 46 -18.73 -10.01 7.05
CA PRO A 46 -19.84 -9.47 6.27
C PRO A 46 -20.94 -8.95 7.21
N TRP A 47 -21.02 -7.62 7.37
CA TRP A 47 -22.04 -6.94 8.17
C TRP A 47 -22.66 -5.75 7.42
N PRO A 48 -24.00 -5.56 7.44
CA PRO A 48 -25.01 -6.48 8.00
C PRO A 48 -24.97 -7.86 7.32
N PRO A 49 -25.45 -8.93 7.98
CA PRO A 49 -25.38 -10.27 7.43
C PRO A 49 -26.14 -10.33 6.09
N GLY A 50 -25.45 -10.82 5.07
CA GLY A 50 -25.96 -10.96 3.71
C GLY A 50 -24.91 -11.66 2.86
N GLY A 51 -25.34 -12.31 1.78
CA GLY A 51 -24.40 -12.84 0.79
C GLY A 51 -23.51 -11.71 0.26
N ARG A 52 -22.23 -11.99 0.06
CA ARG A 52 -21.32 -11.09 -0.65
C ARG A 52 -21.03 -11.70 -2.00
N GLU A 53 -21.25 -10.94 -3.07
CA GLU A 53 -20.62 -11.27 -4.34
C GLU A 53 -19.10 -11.24 -4.17
N PRO A 54 -18.34 -12.16 -4.78
CA PRO A 54 -16.90 -12.06 -4.84
C PRO A 54 -16.50 -10.68 -5.38
N ALA A 55 -15.56 -10.01 -4.72
CA ALA A 55 -15.05 -8.75 -5.24
C ALA A 55 -14.38 -9.03 -6.60
N PRO A 56 -14.67 -8.23 -7.65
CA PRO A 56 -13.98 -8.37 -8.91
C PRO A 56 -12.48 -8.15 -8.69
N HIS A 57 -11.67 -9.03 -9.24
CA HIS A 57 -10.23 -8.96 -9.11
C HIS A 57 -9.57 -9.28 -10.45
N ILE A 58 -9.57 -8.29 -11.35
CA ILE A 58 -9.01 -8.40 -12.71
C ILE A 58 -7.61 -9.03 -12.71
N HIS A 59 -6.78 -8.75 -11.71
CA HIS A 59 -5.47 -9.38 -11.56
C HIS A 59 -5.52 -10.91 -11.47
N TYR A 60 -6.46 -11.46 -10.69
CA TYR A 60 -6.64 -12.90 -10.56
C TYR A 60 -7.40 -13.48 -11.76
N ASP A 61 -8.41 -12.78 -12.25
CA ASP A 61 -9.22 -13.20 -13.40
C ASP A 61 -8.34 -13.36 -14.65
N ILE A 62 -7.41 -12.44 -14.90
CA ILE A 62 -6.45 -12.54 -16.02
C ILE A 62 -5.48 -13.71 -15.83
N LYS A 63 -5.00 -13.93 -14.60
CA LYS A 63 -4.11 -15.05 -14.31
C LYS A 63 -4.78 -16.39 -14.59
N GLU A 64 -6.04 -16.54 -14.20
CA GLU A 64 -6.84 -17.72 -14.48
C GLU A 64 -7.09 -17.87 -15.99
N ALA A 65 -7.53 -16.79 -16.66
CA ALA A 65 -7.82 -16.80 -18.08
C ALA A 65 -6.60 -17.10 -18.97
N LEU A 66 -5.39 -16.79 -18.50
CA LEU A 66 -4.13 -17.02 -19.22
C LEU A 66 -3.33 -18.23 -18.70
N ASP A 67 -3.87 -18.98 -17.73
CA ASP A 67 -3.19 -20.11 -17.06
C ASP A 67 -1.80 -19.72 -16.49
N LEU A 68 -1.72 -18.54 -15.85
CA LEU A 68 -0.49 -18.00 -15.29
C LEU A 68 -0.48 -18.12 -13.75
N PRO A 69 0.38 -18.97 -13.17
CA PRO A 69 0.39 -19.19 -11.71
C PRO A 69 0.93 -18.00 -10.93
N VAL A 70 1.76 -17.16 -11.55
CA VAL A 70 2.44 -16.01 -10.91
C VAL A 70 2.05 -14.73 -11.64
N GLY A 71 1.86 -13.65 -10.86
CA GLY A 71 1.66 -12.29 -11.34
C GLY A 71 2.31 -11.33 -10.38
N ILE A 72 3.20 -10.48 -10.88
CA ILE A 72 3.93 -9.49 -10.07
C ILE A 72 3.59 -8.10 -10.59
N ILE A 73 3.16 -7.21 -9.69
CA ILE A 73 3.01 -5.79 -9.99
C ILE A 73 4.40 -5.17 -10.07
N ASN A 74 4.74 -4.57 -11.21
CA ASN A 74 6.06 -3.97 -11.44
C ASN A 74 6.03 -2.44 -11.52
N LYS A 75 4.84 -1.87 -11.72
CA LYS A 75 4.64 -0.41 -11.79
C LYS A 75 3.24 -0.06 -11.30
N ILE A 76 3.16 1.02 -10.53
CA ILE A 76 1.90 1.63 -10.12
C ILE A 76 2.02 3.13 -10.39
N ASP A 77 1.10 3.67 -11.17
CA ASP A 77 0.91 5.11 -11.33
C ASP A 77 -0.35 5.51 -10.56
N VAL A 78 -0.25 6.53 -9.70
CA VAL A 78 -1.37 7.07 -8.94
C VAL A 78 -1.62 8.51 -9.36
N GLU A 79 -2.83 8.79 -9.85
CA GLU A 79 -3.33 10.14 -10.09
C GLU A 79 -4.32 10.49 -8.98
N MET A 80 -4.02 11.54 -8.20
CA MET A 80 -4.88 12.03 -7.13
C MET A 80 -5.86 13.06 -7.67
N GLY A 81 -7.14 12.92 -7.33
CA GLY A 81 -8.21 13.87 -7.67
C GLY A 81 -8.65 14.67 -6.44
N VAL A 82 -9.97 14.78 -6.22
CA VAL A 82 -10.49 15.51 -5.05
C VAL A 82 -10.08 14.79 -3.74
N PRO A 83 -9.60 15.53 -2.73
CA PRO A 83 -9.23 14.93 -1.44
C PRO A 83 -10.43 14.31 -0.75
N LEU A 84 -10.32 13.02 -0.42
CA LEU A 84 -11.31 12.30 0.37
C LEU A 84 -11.32 12.87 1.80
N GLN A 85 -12.49 13.10 2.36
CA GLN A 85 -12.65 13.65 3.72
C GLN A 85 -13.55 12.75 4.57
N VAL A 86 -13.41 12.86 5.90
CA VAL A 86 -14.29 12.15 6.83
C VAL A 86 -15.76 12.46 6.52
N GLY A 87 -16.53 11.39 6.27
CA GLY A 87 -17.94 11.46 5.87
C GLY A 87 -18.19 11.04 4.43
N ASP A 88 -17.17 11.03 3.58
CA ASP A 88 -17.28 10.58 2.20
C ASP A 88 -17.43 9.04 2.10
N ARG A 89 -18.10 8.59 1.04
CA ARG A 89 -18.25 7.16 0.70
C ARG A 89 -17.53 6.88 -0.60
N LEU A 90 -16.62 5.91 -0.56
CA LEU A 90 -15.80 5.54 -1.71
C LEU A 90 -16.45 4.40 -2.49
N SER A 91 -16.48 4.54 -3.82
CA SER A 91 -16.80 3.48 -4.77
C SER A 91 -15.57 3.17 -5.60
N VAL A 92 -15.41 1.90 -5.98
CA VAL A 92 -14.27 1.42 -6.76
C VAL A 92 -14.78 0.68 -7.98
N SER A 93 -14.26 1.04 -9.14
CA SER A 93 -14.45 0.30 -10.38
C SER A 93 -13.10 -0.16 -10.91
N GLN A 94 -13.08 -1.29 -11.62
CA GLN A 94 -11.88 -1.83 -12.22
C GLN A 94 -12.04 -1.90 -13.73
N ARG A 95 -10.94 -1.69 -14.47
CA ARG A 95 -10.91 -1.79 -15.92
C ARG A 95 -9.63 -2.48 -16.36
N LEU A 96 -9.75 -3.52 -17.17
CA LEU A 96 -8.61 -4.04 -17.93
C LEU A 96 -8.31 -3.06 -19.07
N VAL A 97 -7.07 -2.56 -19.12
CA VAL A 97 -6.63 -1.58 -20.10
C VAL A 97 -6.00 -2.27 -21.30
N SER A 98 -5.10 -3.22 -21.04
CA SER A 98 -4.40 -3.96 -22.09
C SER A 98 -3.85 -5.29 -21.57
N VAL A 99 -3.67 -6.24 -22.49
CA VAL A 99 -2.87 -7.45 -22.32
C VAL A 99 -1.92 -7.53 -23.52
N SER A 100 -0.64 -7.74 -23.27
CA SER A 100 0.35 -7.87 -24.34
C SER A 100 0.23 -9.22 -25.06
N PRO A 101 0.79 -9.36 -26.27
CA PRO A 101 1.16 -10.68 -26.80
C PRO A 101 2.11 -11.43 -25.84
N PRO A 102 2.32 -12.74 -26.02
CA PRO A 102 3.30 -13.51 -25.23
C PRO A 102 4.69 -12.87 -25.28
N LYS A 103 5.38 -12.87 -24.14
CA LYS A 103 6.72 -12.32 -23.96
C LYS A 103 7.59 -13.30 -23.20
N LYS A 104 8.81 -13.49 -23.68
CA LYS A 104 9.88 -14.17 -22.97
C LYS A 104 10.69 -13.18 -22.17
N THR A 105 10.88 -13.45 -20.89
CA THR A 105 11.69 -12.62 -19.97
C THR A 105 12.66 -13.51 -19.18
N ARG A 106 13.52 -12.91 -18.36
CA ARG A 106 14.44 -13.66 -17.49
C ARG A 106 13.73 -14.53 -16.44
N VAL A 107 12.51 -14.17 -16.03
CA VAL A 107 11.77 -14.87 -14.96
C VAL A 107 10.79 -15.90 -15.51
N GLY A 108 10.59 -15.95 -16.82
CA GLY A 108 9.70 -16.89 -17.50
C GLY A 108 9.03 -16.29 -18.74
N GLU A 109 8.27 -17.13 -19.44
CA GLU A 109 7.37 -16.75 -20.52
C GLU A 109 5.98 -16.42 -19.98
N GLY A 110 5.35 -15.37 -20.52
CA GLY A 110 4.03 -14.95 -20.09
C GLY A 110 3.56 -13.63 -20.71
N HIS A 111 2.72 -12.89 -20.00
CA HIS A 111 2.05 -11.69 -20.52
C HIS A 111 2.21 -10.50 -19.57
N PHE A 112 2.36 -9.31 -20.15
CA PHE A 112 2.13 -8.07 -19.43
C PHE A 112 0.67 -7.69 -19.52
N TRP A 113 0.13 -7.12 -18.46
CA TRP A 113 -1.18 -6.47 -18.52
C TRP A 113 -1.20 -5.20 -17.69
N THR A 114 -2.08 -4.30 -18.10
CA THR A 114 -2.33 -3.05 -17.40
C THR A 114 -3.79 -3.01 -16.99
N MET A 115 -4.06 -2.62 -15.75
CA MET A 115 -5.42 -2.43 -15.24
C MET A 115 -5.52 -1.12 -14.47
N ASP A 116 -6.70 -0.51 -14.51
CA ASP A 116 -7.04 0.65 -13.72
C ASP A 116 -7.97 0.26 -12.57
N ARG A 117 -7.76 0.86 -11.41
CA ARG A 117 -8.79 1.04 -10.37
C ARG A 117 -9.13 2.51 -10.29
N ILE A 118 -10.42 2.81 -10.39
CA ILE A 118 -10.93 4.18 -10.38
C ILE A 118 -11.79 4.34 -9.14
N TYR A 119 -11.39 5.30 -8.30
CA TYR A 119 -12.00 5.59 -7.01
C TYR A 119 -12.83 6.87 -7.12
N ARG A 120 -14.11 6.80 -6.75
CA ARG A 120 -15.02 7.96 -6.78
C ARG A 120 -15.77 8.11 -5.47
N ASN A 121 -16.02 9.35 -5.06
CA ASN A 121 -16.86 9.63 -3.91
C ASN A 121 -18.36 9.45 -4.24
N GLN A 122 -19.24 9.67 -3.27
CA GLN A 122 -20.71 9.59 -3.42
C GLN A 122 -21.30 10.59 -4.43
N HIS A 123 -20.56 11.62 -4.82
CA HIS A 123 -20.96 12.63 -5.80
C HIS A 123 -20.46 12.31 -7.21
N GLY A 124 -19.75 11.19 -7.39
CA GLY A 124 -19.18 10.78 -8.67
C GLY A 124 -17.86 11.47 -9.00
N GLU A 125 -17.32 12.30 -8.11
CA GLU A 125 -16.05 13.00 -8.31
C GLU A 125 -14.88 12.01 -8.22
N LEU A 126 -13.86 12.21 -9.06
CA LEU A 126 -12.67 11.36 -9.07
C LEU A 126 -11.84 11.65 -7.82
N VAL A 127 -11.65 10.64 -6.97
CA VAL A 127 -10.78 10.72 -5.78
C VAL A 127 -9.37 10.29 -6.14
N ALA A 128 -9.23 9.17 -6.85
CA ALA A 128 -7.95 8.70 -7.35
C ALA A 128 -8.14 7.77 -8.56
N ARG A 129 -7.12 7.70 -9.41
CA ARG A 129 -6.93 6.61 -10.38
C ARG A 129 -5.61 5.91 -10.08
N GLU A 130 -5.68 4.60 -9.87
CA GLU A 130 -4.53 3.73 -9.73
C GLU A 130 -4.39 2.90 -11.01
N ARG A 131 -3.28 3.06 -11.73
CA ARG A 131 -2.93 2.23 -12.89
C ARG A 131 -1.81 1.28 -12.51
N MET A 132 -2.11 -0.01 -12.51
CA MET A 132 -1.15 -1.06 -12.21
C MET A 132 -0.71 -1.74 -13.49
N SER A 133 0.60 -1.93 -13.63
CA SER A 133 1.17 -2.82 -14.63
C SER A 133 1.74 -4.06 -13.95
N ALA A 134 1.42 -5.22 -14.53
CA ALA A 134 1.83 -6.51 -14.02
C ALA A 134 2.50 -7.32 -15.12
N PHE A 135 3.37 -8.24 -14.69
CA PHE A 135 3.84 -9.33 -15.53
C PHE A 135 3.46 -10.65 -14.87
N GLY A 136 2.68 -11.47 -15.57
CA GLY A 136 2.42 -12.84 -15.18
C GLY A 136 3.16 -13.80 -16.07
N TYR A 137 3.62 -14.89 -15.49
CA TYR A 137 4.50 -15.84 -16.16
C TYR A 137 4.36 -17.25 -15.56
N GLY A 138 4.65 -18.24 -16.41
CA GLY A 138 4.84 -19.62 -15.97
C GLY A 138 6.16 -19.74 -15.22
N ARG A 139 6.21 -20.59 -14.18
CA ARG A 139 7.50 -20.98 -13.59
C ARG A 139 8.07 -22.15 -14.41
N GLU A 140 9.22 -21.96 -15.04
CA GLU A 140 10.03 -23.10 -15.47
C GLU A 140 10.47 -23.89 -14.22
N GLN A 141 10.42 -25.22 -14.27
CA GLN A 141 10.98 -26.11 -13.24
C GLN A 141 12.51 -26.00 -13.25
N GLY A 142 13.09 -24.91 -12.75
CA GLY A 142 14.52 -24.71 -12.96
C GLY A 142 15.11 -23.41 -12.46
N THR A 143 14.87 -23.05 -11.20
CA THR A 143 15.87 -22.35 -10.36
C THR A 143 15.36 -22.33 -8.92
N GLN A 144 15.47 -23.48 -8.28
CA GLN A 144 15.44 -23.56 -6.82
C GLN A 144 16.75 -22.98 -6.31
N GLN A 145 16.73 -21.72 -5.88
CA GLN A 145 17.69 -21.31 -4.86
C GLN A 145 17.00 -21.56 -3.53
N ALA A 146 17.50 -22.56 -2.79
CA ALA A 146 17.07 -22.79 -1.43
C ALA A 146 17.23 -21.48 -0.66
N ALA A 147 16.14 -21.01 -0.04
CA ALA A 147 16.26 -19.97 0.96
C ALA A 147 17.24 -20.52 2.00
N ALA A 148 18.38 -19.84 2.18
CA ALA A 148 19.34 -20.23 3.21
C ALA A 148 18.59 -20.31 4.53
N ALA A 149 18.72 -21.44 5.23
CA ALA A 149 18.14 -21.63 6.54
C ALA A 149 18.56 -20.43 7.41
N SER A 150 17.60 -19.61 7.80
CA SER A 150 17.87 -18.56 8.78
C SER A 150 18.18 -19.29 10.09
N ALA A 151 19.41 -19.18 10.57
CA ALA A 151 19.73 -19.56 11.94
C ALA A 151 18.69 -18.87 12.84
N GLY A 152 17.89 -19.67 13.56
CA GLY A 152 16.87 -19.16 14.46
C GLY A 152 17.51 -18.13 15.40
N GLY A 153 17.09 -16.89 15.25
CA GLY A 153 17.52 -15.76 16.05
C GLY A 153 16.30 -14.93 16.40
N TRP A 154 16.18 -14.60 17.67
CA TRP A 154 15.20 -13.66 18.18
C TRP A 154 15.31 -12.34 17.41
N SER A 155 14.19 -11.78 16.95
CA SER A 155 14.21 -10.54 16.18
C SER A 155 14.29 -9.33 17.14
N PRO A 156 15.32 -8.46 17.04
CA PRO A 156 15.41 -7.23 17.83
C PRO A 156 14.27 -6.22 17.53
N ALA A 157 13.38 -6.53 16.57
CA ALA A 157 12.18 -5.76 16.21
C ALA A 157 11.21 -5.48 17.37
N VAL A 158 11.13 -6.38 18.36
CA VAL A 158 10.30 -6.18 19.56
C VAL A 158 10.99 -5.19 20.51
N GLU A 159 12.32 -5.27 20.61
CA GLU A 159 13.09 -4.37 21.45
C GLU A 159 13.09 -2.94 20.92
N GLU A 160 13.06 -2.69 19.61
CA GLU A 160 13.01 -1.32 19.05
C GLU A 160 11.71 -0.56 19.35
N MET A 161 10.54 -1.22 19.33
CA MET A 161 9.28 -0.62 19.79
C MET A 161 9.30 -0.32 21.28
N ILE A 162 9.87 -1.23 22.08
CA ILE A 162 10.11 -1.04 23.52
C ILE A 162 11.18 0.05 23.76
N GLN A 163 12.11 0.24 22.82
CA GLN A 163 13.15 1.27 22.86
C GLN A 163 12.62 2.62 22.39
N GLY A 164 11.59 2.72 21.56
CA GLY A 164 10.95 3.98 21.19
C GLY A 164 10.46 4.77 22.41
N GLU A 165 9.86 4.07 23.39
CA GLU A 165 9.51 4.64 24.70
C GLU A 165 10.74 5.02 25.55
N LYS A 166 11.91 4.41 25.30
CA LYS A 166 13.17 4.64 26.03
C LYS A 166 14.10 5.65 25.38
N THR A 167 14.03 5.84 24.07
CA THR A 167 14.93 6.71 23.27
C THR A 167 14.41 8.14 23.19
N GLY A 168 13.14 8.38 23.53
CA GLY A 168 12.51 9.69 23.43
C GLY A 168 12.38 10.17 21.98
N TYR A 169 12.37 9.26 21.00
CA TYR A 169 12.19 9.60 19.59
C TYR A 169 10.94 10.46 19.41
N GLN A 170 11.13 11.64 18.83
CA GLN A 170 10.05 12.50 18.38
C GLN A 170 10.05 12.48 16.85
N PRO A 171 8.90 12.27 16.20
CA PRO A 171 8.81 12.48 14.76
C PRO A 171 9.18 13.93 14.44
N GLN A 172 9.70 14.17 13.24
CA GLN A 172 9.93 15.54 12.79
C GLN A 172 8.63 16.36 12.88
N GLU A 173 8.75 17.61 13.30
CA GLU A 173 7.61 18.51 13.32
C GLU A 173 7.09 18.71 11.90
N PHE A 174 5.77 18.69 11.75
CA PHE A 174 5.13 19.04 10.50
C PHE A 174 5.49 20.48 10.11
N ARG A 175 6.09 20.64 8.92
CA ARG A 175 6.41 21.95 8.36
C ARG A 175 5.70 22.12 7.03
N GLN A 176 4.71 23.00 7.02
CA GLN A 176 4.13 23.45 5.77
C GLN A 176 5.13 24.35 5.04
N ARG A 177 5.54 23.94 3.84
CA ARG A 177 6.25 24.79 2.89
C ARG A 177 5.28 25.34 1.85
N LEU A 178 5.51 26.57 1.45
CA LEU A 178 4.82 27.26 0.37
C LEU A 178 5.71 27.30 -0.89
N TRP A 179 5.15 27.81 -1.98
CA TRP A 179 5.87 27.90 -3.26
C TRP A 179 7.14 28.74 -3.12
N GLU A 180 7.07 29.82 -2.33
CA GLU A 180 8.19 30.70 -2.02
C GLU A 180 9.25 30.10 -1.08
N ASP A 181 8.99 28.94 -0.46
CA ASP A 181 9.90 28.29 0.51
C ASP A 181 10.82 27.23 -0.14
N VAL A 182 10.78 27.08 -1.46
CA VAL A 182 11.51 26.04 -2.20
C VAL A 182 12.15 26.57 -3.47
N GLU A 183 13.27 25.98 -3.87
CA GLU A 183 14.02 26.34 -5.08
C GLU A 183 14.34 25.10 -5.94
N GLU A 184 14.46 25.29 -7.27
CA GLU A 184 14.86 24.20 -8.17
C GLU A 184 16.27 23.70 -7.82
N GLY A 185 16.40 22.40 -7.61
CA GLY A 185 17.66 21.76 -7.21
C GLY A 185 17.90 21.69 -5.70
N GLU A 186 16.98 22.19 -4.86
CA GLU A 186 17.04 21.97 -3.41
C GLU A 186 17.04 20.47 -3.08
N GLU A 187 17.96 20.07 -2.20
CA GLU A 187 18.02 18.70 -1.69
C GLU A 187 16.89 18.48 -0.68
N LEU A 188 16.06 17.46 -0.92
CA LEU A 188 14.97 17.10 -0.02
C LEU A 188 15.54 16.47 1.27
N PRO A 189 14.88 16.66 2.43
CA PRO A 189 15.33 16.06 3.68
C PRO A 189 15.35 14.53 3.58
N GLU A 190 16.14 13.87 4.44
CA GLU A 190 16.10 12.41 4.52
C GLU A 190 14.93 11.96 5.42
N LEU A 191 14.17 10.96 4.94
CA LEU A 191 13.13 10.29 5.72
C LEU A 191 13.54 8.84 5.99
N VAL A 192 13.90 8.55 7.25
CA VAL A 192 14.30 7.22 7.70
C VAL A 192 13.20 6.62 8.57
N MET A 193 12.78 5.39 8.26
CA MET A 193 11.87 4.62 9.10
C MET A 193 12.38 3.18 9.27
N PRO A 194 12.62 2.71 10.50
CA PRO A 194 12.91 1.31 10.76
C PRO A 194 11.73 0.42 10.36
N ILE A 195 12.02 -0.65 9.59
CA ILE A 195 11.04 -1.67 9.21
C ILE A 195 11.24 -2.90 10.08
N THR A 196 10.33 -3.08 11.04
CA THR A 196 10.35 -4.17 12.01
C THR A 196 9.20 -5.14 11.75
N LEU A 197 9.28 -6.37 12.26
CA LEU A 197 8.15 -7.32 12.20
C LEU A 197 6.89 -6.72 12.84
N THR A 198 7.04 -6.05 13.99
CA THR A 198 5.93 -5.36 14.67
C THR A 198 5.28 -4.33 13.76
N ARG A 199 6.07 -3.54 13.02
CA ARG A 199 5.55 -2.58 12.05
C ARG A 199 4.87 -3.25 10.86
N CYS A 200 5.39 -4.39 10.38
CA CYS A 200 4.73 -5.22 9.36
C CYS A 200 3.37 -5.78 9.82
N VAL A 201 3.23 -6.13 11.10
CA VAL A 201 1.94 -6.54 11.68
C VAL A 201 1.03 -5.33 11.83
N TYR A 202 1.57 -4.21 12.31
CA TYR A 202 0.78 -3.00 12.55
C TYR A 202 0.21 -2.44 11.24
N LEU A 203 1.01 -2.39 10.17
CA LEU A 203 0.56 -1.93 8.86
C LEU A 203 -0.52 -2.84 8.27
N ALA A 204 -0.48 -4.16 8.51
CA ALA A 204 -1.52 -5.05 8.01
C ALA A 204 -2.89 -4.66 8.60
N SER A 205 -2.90 -4.27 9.88
CA SER A 205 -4.09 -3.73 10.55
C SER A 205 -4.50 -2.36 9.99
N ALA A 206 -3.57 -1.41 9.89
CA ALA A 206 -3.86 -0.04 9.47
C ALA A 206 -4.33 0.07 8.00
N THR A 207 -3.74 -0.74 7.12
CA THR A 207 -4.07 -0.80 5.70
C THR A 207 -5.22 -1.77 5.40
N ARG A 208 -5.60 -2.62 6.37
CA ARG A 208 -6.55 -3.75 6.21
C ARG A 208 -6.12 -4.80 5.19
N ASP A 209 -4.88 -4.77 4.74
CA ASP A 209 -4.29 -5.81 3.90
C ASP A 209 -3.64 -6.88 4.79
N PHE A 210 -4.42 -7.91 5.08
CA PHE A 210 -4.00 -9.08 5.84
C PHE A 210 -3.50 -10.22 4.94
N SER A 211 -2.91 -9.89 3.79
CA SER A 211 -2.23 -10.91 3.00
C SER A 211 -1.09 -11.52 3.83
N PRO A 212 -1.00 -12.86 3.92
CA PRO A 212 -0.17 -13.52 4.92
C PRO A 212 1.33 -13.24 4.78
N GLN A 213 1.82 -12.89 3.60
CA GLN A 213 3.23 -12.53 3.39
C GLN A 213 3.73 -11.34 4.22
N HIS A 214 2.83 -10.52 4.77
CA HIS A 214 3.18 -9.34 5.59
C HIS A 214 3.22 -9.64 7.10
N SER A 215 2.75 -10.80 7.55
CA SER A 215 2.62 -11.11 8.98
C SER A 215 2.94 -12.57 9.35
N ASN A 216 3.10 -13.45 8.36
CA ASN A 216 3.45 -14.85 8.54
C ASN A 216 4.77 -15.15 7.83
N ARG A 217 5.81 -15.39 8.63
CA ARG A 217 7.18 -15.65 8.16
C ARG A 217 7.27 -16.93 7.33
N ASP A 218 6.61 -18.00 7.77
CA ASP A 218 6.61 -19.28 7.07
C ASP A 218 5.96 -19.11 5.68
N TYR A 219 4.84 -18.41 5.61
CA TYR A 219 4.21 -18.10 4.31
C TYR A 219 5.13 -17.25 3.42
N ALA A 220 5.80 -16.24 3.98
CA ALA A 220 6.73 -15.40 3.24
C ALA A 220 7.90 -16.22 2.65
N GLN A 221 8.53 -17.07 3.47
CA GLN A 221 9.67 -17.90 3.07
C GLN A 221 9.28 -19.08 2.16
N GLU A 222 8.24 -19.81 2.53
CA GLU A 222 7.84 -21.04 1.84
C GLU A 222 7.03 -20.76 0.58
N ARG A 223 6.09 -19.81 0.63
CA ARG A 223 5.18 -19.54 -0.49
C ARG A 223 5.64 -18.38 -1.36
N SER A 224 6.10 -17.29 -0.74
CA SER A 224 6.51 -16.06 -1.45
C SER A 224 7.99 -16.06 -1.82
N LYS A 225 8.79 -16.96 -1.23
CA LYS A 225 10.24 -17.09 -1.45
C LYS A 225 11.03 -15.82 -1.12
N THR A 226 10.57 -15.06 -0.14
CA THR A 226 11.31 -13.90 0.41
C THR A 226 12.10 -14.31 1.66
N LYS A 227 13.11 -13.51 2.03
CA LYS A 227 13.93 -13.77 3.24
C LYS A 227 13.09 -13.72 4.52
N ASP A 228 12.16 -12.78 4.57
CA ASP A 228 11.26 -12.56 5.71
C ASP A 228 9.96 -11.90 5.24
N VAL A 229 9.08 -11.58 6.17
CA VAL A 229 7.94 -10.68 5.92
C VAL A 229 8.42 -9.31 5.45
N PHE A 230 7.60 -8.63 4.68
CA PHE A 230 7.92 -7.31 4.11
C PHE A 230 6.69 -6.40 4.11
N VAL A 231 6.91 -5.09 4.02
CA VAL A 231 5.83 -4.11 3.98
C VAL A 231 4.99 -4.22 2.71
N ASN A 232 3.71 -3.88 2.79
CA ASN A 232 2.82 -3.92 1.65
C ASN A 232 2.92 -2.66 0.77
N THR A 233 2.36 -2.75 -0.43
CA THR A 233 2.34 -1.63 -1.38
C THR A 233 1.67 -0.36 -0.85
N PRO A 234 0.50 -0.42 -0.15
CA PRO A 234 -0.10 0.76 0.46
C PRO A 234 0.83 1.49 1.43
N PHE A 235 1.63 0.75 2.22
CA PHE A 235 2.64 1.35 3.10
C PHE A 235 3.70 2.12 2.30
N ASN A 236 4.24 1.55 1.22
CA ASN A 236 5.23 2.25 0.38
C ASN A 236 4.67 3.56 -0.21
N ILE A 237 3.42 3.53 -0.67
CA ILE A 237 2.73 4.72 -1.18
C ILE A 237 2.49 5.73 -0.05
N GLY A 238 2.13 5.26 1.13
CA GLY A 238 2.01 6.09 2.33
C GLY A 238 3.32 6.75 2.75
N MET A 239 4.45 6.06 2.64
CA MET A 239 5.78 6.62 2.92
C MET A 239 6.16 7.69 1.89
N VAL A 240 5.89 7.46 0.60
CA VAL A 240 6.08 8.49 -0.44
C VAL A 240 5.17 9.69 -0.19
N ALA A 241 3.91 9.46 0.20
CA ALA A 241 2.98 10.52 0.54
C ALA A 241 3.47 11.34 1.75
N ARG A 242 3.84 10.70 2.85
CA ARG A 242 4.42 11.35 4.03
C ARG A 242 5.66 12.16 3.68
N PHE A 243 6.48 11.65 2.77
CA PHE A 243 7.67 12.38 2.32
C PHE A 243 7.30 13.68 1.58
N MET A 244 6.19 13.68 0.85
CA MET A 244 5.73 14.80 0.04
C MET A 244 4.81 15.78 0.78
N THR A 245 4.17 15.38 1.88
CA THR A 245 3.12 16.15 2.56
C THR A 245 3.40 16.35 4.03
#